data_AF-A0A845KYY0-F1
#
_entry.id   AF-A0A845KYY0-F1
#
_cell.length_a   1.000
_cell.length_b   1.000
_cell.length_c   1.000
_cell.angle_alpha   90.00
_cell.angle_beta   90.00
_cell.angle_gamma   90.00
#
_symmetry.space_group_name_H-M   'P 1'
#
loop_
_entity.id
_entity.type
_entity.pdbx_description
1 polymer ?
#
loop_
_entity_poly.entity_id
_entity_poly.type
_entity_poly.pdbx_seq_one_letter_code
_entity_poly.pdbx_strand_id
1 'polypeptide(L)' 'MNPVKAKMAVHPEEYRWSSYKTIIGMQDDQITSSYRTLAYFQNHNVTRYKEFVEDVGHKYMVHEQEIRKKMGEDEIWLPW' A
#
# COMPACT_ATOMS: atom_id res chain seq x y z
N MET A 1 -2.70 -8.04 -0.86
CA MET A 1 -3.39 -7.06 -1.72
C MET A 1 -3.32 -5.70 -1.03
N ASN A 2 -2.98 -4.60 -1.71
CA ASN A 2 -2.93 -3.26 -1.10
C ASN A 2 -4.30 -2.57 -1.29
N PRO A 3 -5.03 -2.23 -0.21
CA PRO A 3 -6.39 -1.70 -0.28
C PRO A 3 -6.45 -0.28 -0.87
N VAL A 4 -5.41 0.53 -0.68
CA VAL A 4 -5.31 1.87 -1.27
C VAL A 4 -5.13 1.76 -2.78
N LYS A 5 -4.23 0.86 -3.23
CA LYS A 5 -4.04 0.58 -4.67
C LYS A 5 -5.34 0.10 -5.33
N ALA A 6 -6.10 -0.76 -4.66
CA ALA A 6 -7.36 -1.27 -5.16
C ALA A 6 -8.53 -0.27 -5.07
N LYS A 7 -8.29 0.97 -4.61
CA LYS A 7 -9.32 2.00 -4.37
C LYS A 7 -10.42 1.54 -3.41
N MET A 8 -10.09 0.63 -2.50
CA MET A 8 -11.01 0.13 -1.46
C MET A 8 -10.99 1.03 -0.21
N ALA A 9 -9.92 1.80 -0.02
CA ALA A 9 -9.75 2.77 1.06
C ALA A 9 -8.94 3.97 0.55
N VAL A 10 -9.16 5.16 1.12
CA VAL A 10 -8.37 6.35 0.79
C VAL A 10 -7.05 6.30 1.54
N HIS A 11 -7.11 5.93 2.82
CA HIS A 11 -5.94 5.79 3.68
C HIS A 11 -5.74 4.33 4.10
N PRO A 12 -4.48 3.85 4.21
CA PRO A 12 -4.20 2.46 4.60
C PRO A 12 -4.73 2.11 5.99
N GLU A 13 -4.86 3.10 6.88
CA GLU A 13 -5.50 2.95 8.18
C GLU A 13 -7.00 2.65 8.07
N GLU A 14 -7.73 3.17 7.09
CA GLU A 14 -9.20 3.00 7.03
C GLU A 14 -9.63 1.56 6.72
N TYR A 15 -8.73 0.75 6.18
CA TYR A 15 -9.06 -0.61 5.78
C TYR A 15 -9.13 -1.55 7.00
N ARG A 16 -10.36 -1.84 7.44
CA ARG A 16 -10.66 -2.63 8.65
C ARG A 16 -10.00 -4.00 8.72
N TRP A 17 -9.80 -4.66 7.58
CA TRP A 17 -9.22 -6.01 7.52
C TRP A 17 -7.70 -6.03 7.33
N SER A 18 -7.02 -4.90 7.59
CA SER A 18 -5.56 -4.81 7.60
C SER A 18 -5.02 -4.77 9.02
N SER A 19 -3.89 -5.44 9.23
CA SER A 19 -3.09 -5.34 10.46
C SER A 19 -2.25 -4.06 10.53
N TYR A 20 -2.34 -3.19 9.52
CA TYR A 20 -1.54 -1.97 9.39
C TYR A 20 -1.64 -1.06 10.62
N LYS A 21 -2.86 -0.76 11.11
CA LYS A 21 -3.08 0.05 12.32
C LYS A 21 -2.34 -0.50 13.54
N THR A 22 -2.36 -1.82 13.70
CA THR A 22 -1.70 -2.50 14.82
C THR A 22 -0.19 -2.41 14.71
N ILE A 23 0.36 -2.59 13.50
CA ILE A 23 1.80 -2.53 13.29
C ILE A 23 2.35 -1.10 13.50
N ILE A 24 1.59 -0.07 13.11
CA ILE A 24 1.98 1.32 13.34
C ILE A 24 1.66 1.84 14.74
N GLY A 25 1.07 1.01 15.61
CA GLY A 25 0.76 1.35 17.01
C GLY A 25 -0.45 2.26 17.22
N MET A 26 -1.34 2.38 16.23
CA MET A 26 -2.57 3.18 16.37
C MET A 26 -3.66 2.49 17.18
N GLN A 27 -3.74 1.16 17.10
CA GLN A 27 -4.76 0.37 17.79
C GLN A 27 -4.22 -1.05 17.99
N ASP A 28 -4.39 -1.63 19.16
CA ASP A 28 -4.07 -3.04 19.40
C ASP A 28 -5.29 -3.92 19.14
N ASP A 29 -5.17 -4.88 18.22
CA ASP A 29 -6.21 -5.86 17.90
C ASP A 29 -6.10 -7.16 18.72
N GLN A 30 -5.11 -7.26 19.62
CA GLN A 30 -4.80 -8.43 20.46
C GLN A 30 -4.46 -9.71 19.69
N ILE A 31 -4.29 -9.65 18.37
CA ILE A 31 -4.06 -10.80 17.49
C ILE A 31 -2.74 -10.64 16.75
N THR A 32 -2.47 -9.44 16.26
CA THR A 32 -1.30 -9.13 15.43
C THR A 32 -0.08 -8.85 16.30
N SER A 33 0.97 -9.64 16.11
CA SER A 33 2.29 -9.32 16.65
C SER A 33 3.09 -8.44 15.69
N SER A 34 3.31 -7.17 16.07
CA SER A 34 4.13 -6.23 15.27
C SER A 34 5.62 -6.60 15.26
N TYR A 35 6.11 -7.32 16.28
CA TYR A 35 7.52 -7.67 16.45
C TYR A 35 8.11 -8.39 15.22
N ARG A 36 7.45 -9.45 14.74
CA ARG A 36 7.94 -10.23 13.59
C ARG A 36 7.97 -9.42 12.31
N THR A 37 6.96 -8.58 12.10
CA THR A 37 6.85 -7.73 10.91
C THR A 37 7.91 -6.62 10.93
N LEU A 38 8.10 -5.98 12.08
CA LEU A 38 9.09 -4.92 12.25
C LEU A 38 10.53 -5.47 12.25
N ALA A 39 10.75 -6.73 12.60
CA ALA A 39 12.08 -7.37 12.58
C ALA A 39 12.74 -7.37 11.18
N TYR A 40 11.96 -7.26 10.10
CA TYR A 40 12.48 -7.10 8.74
C TYR A 40 13.07 -5.72 8.48
N PHE A 41 12.78 -4.74 9.33
CA PHE A 41 13.26 -3.37 9.24
C PHE A 41 14.34 -3.16 10.31
N GLN A 42 15.42 -2.46 9.93
CA GLN A 42 16.51 -2.16 10.86
C GLN A 42 15.96 -1.49 12.12
N ASN A 43 16.38 -1.99 13.29
CA ASN A 43 15.96 -1.53 14.61
C ASN A 43 14.45 -1.58 14.87
N HIS A 44 13.70 -2.47 14.21
CA HIS A 44 12.25 -2.57 14.35
C HIS A 44 11.54 -1.23 14.07
N ASN A 45 12.09 -0.43 13.14
CA ASN A 45 11.65 0.94 12.91
C ASN A 45 10.30 0.97 12.17
N VAL A 46 9.26 1.40 12.89
CA VAL A 46 7.89 1.57 12.38
C VAL A 46 7.82 2.58 11.24
N THR A 47 8.58 3.67 11.31
CA THR A 47 8.61 4.70 10.25
C THR A 47 9.06 4.11 8.92
N ARG A 48 10.08 3.24 8.92
CA ARG A 48 10.54 2.57 7.70
C ARG A 48 9.52 1.59 7.15
N TYR A 49 8.80 0.90 8.02
CA TYR A 49 7.68 0.04 7.61
C TYR A 49 6.57 0.88 6.95
N LYS A 50 6.20 2.01 7.57
CA LYS A 50 5.20 2.94 7.04
C LYS A 50 5.61 3.48 5.66
N GLU A 51 6.83 4.01 5.56
CA GLU A 51 7.42 4.46 4.29
C GLU A 51 7.39 3.35 3.24
N PHE A 52 7.77 2.11 3.59
CA PHE A 52 7.72 0.99 2.65
C PHE A 52 6.30 0.70 2.14
N VAL A 53 5.30 0.65 3.03
CA VAL A 53 3.91 0.36 2.64
C VAL A 53 3.33 1.47 1.76
N GLU A 54 3.65 2.72 2.07
CA GLU A 54 3.18 3.90 1.35
C GLU A 54 3.93 4.10 0.02
N ASP A 55 5.26 3.98 0.00
CA ASP A 55 6.13 4.14 -1.18
C ASP A 55 5.90 3.06 -2.24
N VAL A 56 5.69 1.80 -1.82
CA VAL A 56 5.25 0.72 -2.70
C VAL A 56 3.98 1.13 -3.45
N GLY A 57 3.03 1.78 -2.79
CA GLY A 57 1.85 2.36 -3.42
C GLY A 57 2.21 3.31 -4.57
N HIS A 58 3.12 4.26 -4.32
CA HIS A 58 3.55 5.25 -5.30
C HIS A 58 4.33 4.66 -6.47
N LYS A 59 5.33 3.80 -6.20
CA LYS A 59 6.18 3.18 -7.22
C LYS A 59 5.37 2.36 -8.22
N TYR A 60 4.36 1.61 -7.76
CA TYR A 60 3.49 0.84 -8.65
C TYR A 60 2.55 1.72 -9.47
N MET A 61 2.05 2.83 -8.92
CA MET A 61 1.21 3.76 -9.69
C MET A 61 1.97 4.40 -10.85
N VAL A 62 3.21 4.83 -10.62
CA VAL A 62 4.08 5.38 -11.68
C VAL A 62 4.34 4.33 -12.76
N HIS A 63 4.68 3.11 -12.36
CA HIS A 63 4.94 2.03 -13.33
C HIS A 63 3.70 1.64 -14.13
N GLU A 64 2.52 1.62 -13.51
CA GLU A 64 1.26 1.34 -14.20
C GLU A 64 0.93 2.44 -15.22
N GLN A 65 1.12 3.72 -14.87
CA GLN A 65 0.96 4.83 -15.81
C GLN A 65 1.95 4.76 -16.98
N GLU A 66 3.20 4.39 -16.72
CA GLU A 66 4.18 4.16 -17.78
C GLU A 66 3.77 3.03 -18.73
N ILE A 67 3.22 1.92 -18.20
CA ILE A 67 2.69 0.83 -19.01
C ILE A 67 1.50 1.33 -19.84
N ARG A 68 0.50 1.98 -19.24
CA ARG A 68 -0.68 2.49 -19.96
C ARG A 68 -0.30 3.45 -21.09
N LYS A 69 0.63 4.36 -20.81
CA LYS A 69 1.17 5.29 -21.82
C LYS A 69 1.90 4.56 -22.94
N LYS A 70 2.70 3.53 -22.63
CA LYS A 70 3.38 2.70 -23.64
C LYS A 70 2.41 1.85 -24.46
N MET A 71 1.30 1.41 -23.88
CA MET A 71 0.27 0.64 -24.55
C MET A 71 -0.65 1.50 -25.44
N GLY A 72 -0.52 2.83 -25.39
CA GLY A 72 -1.34 3.75 -26.18
C GLY A 72 -2.81 3.74 -25.76
N GLU A 73 -3.15 3.39 -24.52
CA GLU A 73 -4.56 3.34 -24.07
C GLU A 73 -5.25 4.72 -24.11
N ASP A 74 -4.47 5.82 -24.08
CA ASP A 74 -4.95 7.20 -24.28
C ASP A 74 -5.12 7.57 -25.77
N GLU A 75 -4.62 6.74 -26.68
CA GLU A 75 -4.74 6.86 -28.14
C GLU A 75 -5.65 5.74 -28.66
N ILE A 76 -6.94 6.05 -28.84
CA ILE A 76 -7.97 5.27 -29.56
C ILE A 76 -8.81 4.35 -28.66
N TRP A 77 -9.94 4.89 -28.23
CA TRP A 77 -11.21 4.16 -28.22
C TRP A 77 -12.18 4.91 -29.15
N LEU A 78 -12.25 4.49 -30.42
CA LEU A 78 -13.30 4.92 -31.35
C LEU A 78 -14.51 4.00 -31.23
N PRO A 79 -15.74 4.52 -31.40
CA PRO A 79 -16.97 3.91 -30.94
C PRO A 79 -17.46 2.82 -31.90
N TRP A 80 -18.07 1.79 -31.33
CA TRP A 80 -19.22 1.14 -31.95
C TRP A 80 -20.41 1.27 -31.01
#